data_AF-A0A2X0SPV3-F1
#
_entry.id   AF-A0A2X0SPV3-F1
#
_cell.length_a   1.000
_cell.length_b   1.000
_cell.length_c   1.000
_cell.angle_alpha   90.00
_cell.angle_beta   90.00
_cell.angle_gamma   90.00
#
_symmetry.space_group_name_H-M   'P 1'
#
loop_
_entity.id
_entity.type
_entity.pdbx_description
1 polymer ?
#
loop_
_entity_poly.entity_id
_entity_poly.type
_entity_poly.pdbx_seq_one_letter_code
_entity_poly.pdbx_strand_id
1 'polypeptide(L)'
;MAELTKIETKIPENLTLGGVHHVTAITSSAQKIYDFFTNILGLRLAKLTVNQDDYETYHLFFTEEDGHGADMTFFDFKDIPKGNHGVNNIERASFRVPTDASLDYWTRRFDNAHVKHGEISSKFGQKTLEFEDFDGQLYQLISDQNNSGDDSKGRSWQLSNVPQEHGITGLGPVFVKVENAENLRTILETVFGFRYAGQEDDLHLFEVANGGNGAALILQEAGEKEAYAYQGYGTIHHLALGTANPETLNYWIERIKAFRLPHSGLVDRFYFSSEYVRVAPGVLFEIATYTPGIGALDMAKSGLGAVDSYEEALITSGFWIDQTKEESGLSLSLPAHLFPGDEATKARTATSLRPLDTSDAHRDRTKDELWTVEKVLEHKAGTPAETVQ
;
A
#
# COMPACT_ATOMS: atom_id res chain seq x y z
N MET A 1 14.56 -13.55 42.92
CA MET A 1 15.15 -13.33 41.58
C MET A 1 14.23 -14.03 40.61
N ALA A 2 13.34 -13.30 39.94
CA ALA A 2 12.56 -13.90 38.86
C ALA A 2 13.56 -14.32 37.76
N GLU A 3 13.50 -15.57 37.30
CA GLU A 3 14.21 -15.97 36.09
C GLU A 3 13.84 -14.98 34.99
N LEU A 4 14.83 -14.27 34.46
CA LEU A 4 14.68 -13.53 33.21
C LEU A 4 14.42 -14.59 32.15
N THR A 5 13.15 -14.79 31.79
CA THR A 5 12.75 -15.67 30.71
C THR A 5 13.53 -15.24 29.48
N LYS A 6 14.41 -16.11 28.98
CA LYS A 6 15.22 -15.83 27.80
C LYS A 6 14.26 -15.62 26.63
N ILE A 7 14.18 -14.39 26.10
CA ILE A 7 13.31 -14.09 24.97
C ILE A 7 13.80 -14.90 23.77
N GLU A 8 12.92 -15.72 23.19
CA GLU A 8 13.24 -16.53 22.03
C GLU A 8 13.34 -15.64 20.79
N THR A 9 14.55 -15.52 20.24
CA THR A 9 14.82 -14.69 19.06
C THR A 9 14.59 -15.43 17.75
N LYS A 10 14.60 -16.77 17.75
CA LYS A 10 14.33 -17.57 16.55
C LYS A 10 12.84 -17.56 16.21
N ILE A 11 12.51 -17.24 14.96
CA ILE A 11 11.14 -17.33 14.44
C ILE A 11 10.96 -18.71 13.78
N PRO A 12 9.91 -19.47 14.14
CA PRO A 12 9.57 -20.71 13.43
C PRO A 12 9.30 -20.45 11.95
N GLU A 13 9.76 -21.34 11.07
CA GLU A 13 9.66 -21.16 9.60
C GLU A 13 8.21 -20.92 9.14
N ASN A 14 7.25 -21.63 9.74
CA ASN A 14 5.82 -21.51 9.44
C ASN A 14 5.17 -20.21 9.96
N LEU A 15 5.92 -19.37 10.67
CA LEU A 15 5.47 -18.08 11.20
C LEU A 15 6.22 -16.91 10.54
N THR A 16 7.11 -17.17 9.57
CA THR A 16 7.84 -16.14 8.82
C THR A 16 6.88 -15.18 8.11
N LEU A 17 7.12 -13.87 8.19
CA LEU A 17 6.36 -12.87 7.45
C LEU A 17 6.59 -13.04 5.94
N GLY A 18 5.54 -12.83 5.14
CA GLY A 18 5.56 -13.06 3.69
C GLY A 18 6.19 -11.95 2.85
N GLY A 19 6.37 -10.75 3.39
CA GLY A 19 6.86 -9.57 2.67
C GLY A 19 5.95 -8.36 2.86
N VAL A 20 6.03 -7.39 1.96
CA VAL A 20 5.16 -6.20 1.96
C VAL A 20 3.72 -6.64 1.67
N HIS A 21 2.78 -6.26 2.54
CA HIS A 21 1.34 -6.52 2.35
C HIS A 21 0.64 -5.31 1.74
N HIS A 22 0.90 -4.13 2.28
CA HIS A 22 0.41 -2.87 1.73
C HIS A 22 1.23 -1.70 2.27
N VAL A 23 1.13 -0.56 1.60
CA VAL A 23 1.66 0.72 2.10
C VAL A 23 0.52 1.73 2.10
N THR A 24 0.38 2.48 3.18
CA THR A 24 -0.67 3.49 3.30
C THR A 24 -0.04 4.87 3.37
N ALA A 25 -0.39 5.73 2.43
CA ALA A 25 0.04 7.14 2.38
C ALA A 25 -1.12 8.10 2.59
N ILE A 26 -0.81 9.40 2.62
CA ILE A 26 -1.80 10.46 2.79
C ILE A 26 -1.79 11.34 1.54
N THR A 27 -2.97 11.59 0.98
CA THR A 27 -3.14 12.47 -0.18
C THR A 27 -3.88 13.76 0.19
N SER A 28 -3.64 14.83 -0.57
CA SER A 28 -4.43 16.06 -0.50
C SER A 28 -5.75 15.99 -1.26
N SER A 29 -5.94 14.98 -2.12
CA SER A 29 -7.14 14.86 -2.95
C SER A 29 -7.36 13.44 -3.47
N ALA A 30 -8.45 12.81 -3.02
CA ALA A 30 -8.91 11.50 -3.49
C ALA A 30 -9.08 11.43 -5.03
N GLN A 31 -9.55 12.50 -5.68
CA GLN A 31 -9.70 12.52 -7.14
C GLN A 31 -8.35 12.53 -7.86
N LYS A 32 -7.42 13.40 -7.43
CA LYS A 32 -6.11 13.49 -8.08
C LYS A 32 -5.29 12.22 -7.86
N ILE A 33 -5.41 11.57 -6.69
CA ILE A 33 -4.71 10.30 -6.44
C ILE A 33 -5.29 9.17 -7.28
N TYR A 34 -6.61 9.14 -7.47
CA TYR A 34 -7.25 8.24 -8.42
C TYR A 34 -6.73 8.46 -9.84
N ASP A 35 -6.70 9.71 -10.32
CA ASP A 35 -6.17 10.02 -11.65
C ASP A 35 -4.71 9.57 -11.79
N PHE A 36 -3.89 9.78 -10.76
CA PHE A 36 -2.49 9.39 -10.79
C PHE A 36 -2.34 7.86 -10.79
N PHE A 37 -2.95 7.15 -9.84
CA PHE A 37 -2.75 5.71 -9.71
C PHE A 37 -3.46 4.89 -10.80
N THR A 38 -4.67 5.30 -11.19
CA THR A 38 -5.44 4.56 -12.20
C THR A 38 -5.16 5.04 -13.62
N ASN A 39 -5.08 6.35 -13.86
CA ASN A 39 -4.94 6.86 -15.24
C ASN A 39 -3.47 6.96 -15.69
N ILE A 40 -2.55 7.28 -14.78
CA ILE A 40 -1.11 7.33 -15.10
C ILE A 40 -0.43 5.99 -14.84
N LEU A 41 -0.54 5.44 -13.62
CA LEU A 41 0.15 4.19 -13.26
C LEU A 41 -0.59 2.92 -13.72
N GLY A 42 -1.85 3.04 -14.12
CA GLY A 42 -2.60 1.91 -14.67
C GLY A 42 -2.99 0.85 -13.64
N LEU A 43 -3.05 1.22 -12.36
CA LEU A 43 -3.51 0.37 -11.26
C LEU A 43 -5.03 0.43 -11.10
N ARG A 44 -5.62 -0.67 -10.66
CA ARG A 44 -7.05 -0.78 -10.41
C ARG A 44 -7.39 -0.11 -9.07
N LEU A 45 -8.39 0.75 -9.05
CA LEU A 45 -9.03 1.16 -7.79
C LEU A 45 -9.88 0.00 -7.29
N ALA A 46 -9.30 -0.83 -6.43
CA ALA A 46 -9.92 -2.02 -5.88
C ALA A 46 -11.04 -1.67 -4.91
N LYS A 47 -10.81 -0.68 -4.04
CA LYS A 47 -11.76 -0.34 -2.98
C LYS A 47 -11.76 1.16 -2.71
N LEU A 48 -12.96 1.70 -2.56
CA LEU A 48 -13.21 3.04 -2.07
C LEU A 48 -14.06 2.95 -0.82
N THR A 49 -13.51 3.37 0.32
CA THR A 49 -14.22 3.30 1.61
C THR A 49 -13.84 4.50 2.48
N VAL A 50 -14.13 4.42 3.78
CA VAL A 50 -13.72 5.39 4.78
C VAL A 50 -12.76 4.77 5.78
N ASN A 51 -11.95 5.62 6.42
CA ASN A 51 -11.18 5.20 7.57
C ASN A 51 -12.14 4.77 8.69
N GLN A 52 -11.94 3.57 9.24
CA GLN A 52 -12.78 3.03 10.31
C GLN A 52 -12.62 3.79 11.63
N ASP A 53 -11.49 4.49 11.80
CA ASP A 53 -11.18 5.31 12.97
C ASP A 53 -11.66 6.77 12.79
N ASP A 54 -11.87 7.21 11.55
CA ASP A 54 -12.34 8.55 11.18
C ASP A 54 -13.21 8.51 9.90
N TYR A 55 -14.53 8.54 10.09
CA TYR A 55 -15.47 8.37 8.99
C TYR A 55 -15.55 9.56 8.03
N GLU A 56 -14.98 10.72 8.37
CA GLU A 56 -14.92 11.83 7.40
C GLU A 56 -13.80 11.63 6.36
N THR A 57 -12.91 10.67 6.57
CA THR A 57 -11.70 10.45 5.75
C THR A 57 -11.89 9.33 4.75
N TYR A 58 -11.64 9.61 3.46
CA TYR A 58 -11.62 8.54 2.45
C TYR A 58 -10.43 7.61 2.65
N HIS A 59 -10.65 6.34 2.33
CA HIS A 59 -9.62 5.32 2.24
C HIS A 59 -9.72 4.63 0.87
N LEU A 60 -8.75 4.91 0.01
CA LEU A 60 -8.65 4.36 -1.34
C LEU A 60 -7.64 3.22 -1.38
N PHE A 61 -7.92 2.14 -2.09
CA PHE A 61 -7.02 1.00 -2.27
C PHE A 61 -6.75 0.80 -3.75
N PHE A 62 -5.49 0.93 -4.14
CA PHE A 62 -5.02 0.67 -5.49
C PHE A 62 -4.23 -0.62 -5.51
N THR A 63 -4.55 -1.47 -6.46
CA THR A 63 -3.87 -2.75 -6.63
C THR A 63 -3.65 -3.06 -8.10
N GLU A 64 -2.98 -4.18 -8.33
CA GLU A 64 -2.91 -4.82 -9.63
C GLU A 64 -4.28 -5.43 -10.01
N GLU A 65 -4.36 -6.48 -10.83
CA GLU A 65 -5.63 -7.11 -11.16
C GLU A 65 -6.37 -7.64 -9.92
N ASP A 66 -5.68 -8.45 -9.10
CA ASP A 66 -6.31 -9.37 -8.15
C ASP A 66 -6.04 -9.07 -6.66
N GLY A 67 -5.12 -8.17 -6.31
CA GLY A 67 -4.73 -7.92 -4.91
C GLY A 67 -3.66 -8.86 -4.36
N HIS A 68 -3.01 -9.65 -5.20
CA HIS A 68 -1.97 -10.61 -4.84
C HIS A 68 -0.56 -9.99 -4.79
N GLY A 69 -0.36 -8.85 -5.45
CA GLY A 69 0.92 -8.15 -5.53
C GLY A 69 1.25 -7.21 -4.36
N ALA A 70 0.33 -7.02 -3.41
CA ALA A 70 0.28 -5.97 -2.39
C ALA A 70 -0.35 -4.64 -2.88
N ASP A 71 -1.00 -3.94 -1.94
CA ASP A 71 -1.81 -2.77 -2.23
C ASP A 71 -1.12 -1.46 -1.85
N MET A 72 -1.31 -0.41 -2.64
CA MET A 72 -1.04 0.96 -2.22
C MET A 72 -2.35 1.61 -1.79
N THR A 73 -2.42 2.13 -0.56
CA THR A 73 -3.64 2.74 -0.03
C THR A 73 -3.43 4.19 0.36
N PHE A 74 -4.51 4.97 0.40
CA PHE A 74 -4.46 6.40 0.68
C PHE A 74 -5.56 6.87 1.61
N PHE A 75 -5.18 7.70 2.58
CA PHE A 75 -6.11 8.52 3.34
C PHE A 75 -6.22 9.94 2.75
N ASP A 76 -7.45 10.45 2.62
CA ASP A 76 -7.75 11.87 2.33
C ASP A 76 -8.39 12.49 3.58
N PHE A 77 -7.52 12.90 4.52
CA PHE A 77 -7.92 13.57 5.74
C PHE A 77 -8.32 15.01 5.42
N LYS A 78 -9.50 15.41 5.90
CA LYS A 78 -9.98 16.78 5.73
C LYS A 78 -9.02 17.76 6.41
N ASP A 79 -8.65 18.82 5.68
CA ASP A 79 -7.82 19.94 6.17
C ASP A 79 -6.42 19.53 6.69
N ILE A 80 -5.93 18.32 6.40
CA ILE A 80 -4.59 17.91 6.83
C ILE A 80 -3.54 18.78 6.14
N PRO A 81 -2.55 19.32 6.88
CA PRO A 81 -1.48 20.10 6.27
C PRO A 81 -0.55 19.21 5.43
N LYS A 82 0.26 19.88 4.60
CA LYS A 82 1.33 19.22 3.84
C LYS A 82 2.35 18.61 4.81
N GLY A 83 2.71 17.35 4.58
CA GLY A 83 3.84 16.72 5.26
C GLY A 83 5.18 17.19 4.71
N ASN A 84 6.27 16.85 5.38
CA ASN A 84 7.62 17.06 4.86
C ASN A 84 8.43 15.78 5.03
N HIS A 85 9.17 15.43 3.98
CA HIS A 85 10.16 14.35 4.03
C HIS A 85 11.32 14.73 4.94
N GLY A 86 11.94 13.72 5.53
CA GLY A 86 13.05 13.91 6.46
C GLY A 86 13.34 12.65 7.26
N VAL A 87 14.15 12.79 8.29
CA VAL A 87 14.55 11.69 9.17
C VAL A 87 13.35 11.15 9.95
N ASN A 88 13.37 9.84 10.25
CA ASN A 88 12.37 9.13 11.04
C ASN A 88 11.01 9.00 10.34
N ASN A 89 11.03 8.56 9.07
CA ASN A 89 9.85 8.29 8.27
C ASN A 89 9.97 7.00 7.46
N ILE A 90 8.84 6.60 6.90
CA ILE A 90 8.81 5.73 5.72
C ILE A 90 8.81 6.68 4.53
N GLU A 91 9.88 6.66 3.74
CA GLU A 91 10.16 7.73 2.78
C GLU A 91 9.59 7.40 1.40
N ARG A 92 9.74 6.14 0.97
CA ARG A 92 9.49 5.75 -0.41
C ARG A 92 8.89 4.35 -0.50
N ALA A 93 7.84 4.21 -1.31
CA ALA A 93 7.31 2.92 -1.73
C ALA A 93 7.84 2.58 -3.13
N SER A 94 8.20 1.31 -3.36
CA SER A 94 8.57 0.84 -4.69
C SER A 94 7.44 0.01 -5.33
N PHE A 95 7.40 -0.02 -6.66
CA PHE A 95 6.51 -0.84 -7.46
C PHE A 95 7.31 -1.73 -8.42
N ARG A 96 6.95 -3.00 -8.51
CA ARG A 96 7.60 -3.99 -9.35
C ARG A 96 7.12 -3.86 -10.79
N VAL A 97 8.04 -3.88 -11.74
CA VAL A 97 7.75 -3.97 -13.17
C VAL A 97 8.50 -5.15 -13.79
N PRO A 98 7.97 -5.83 -14.83
CA PRO A 98 8.46 -7.14 -15.25
C PRO A 98 9.91 -7.15 -15.75
N THR A 99 10.37 -6.08 -16.41
CA THR A 99 11.67 -6.08 -17.12
C THR A 99 12.38 -4.74 -17.05
N ASP A 100 13.67 -4.73 -17.39
CA ASP A 100 14.43 -3.50 -17.56
C ASP A 100 13.84 -2.61 -18.66
N ALA A 101 13.35 -3.23 -19.75
CA ALA A 101 12.71 -2.53 -20.86
C ALA A 101 11.41 -1.84 -20.44
N SER A 102 10.75 -2.32 -19.38
CA SER A 102 9.60 -1.66 -18.78
C SER A 102 9.98 -0.29 -18.20
N LEU A 103 11.19 -0.14 -17.66
CA LEU A 103 11.66 1.15 -17.15
C LEU A 103 11.82 2.18 -18.27
N ASP A 104 12.34 1.80 -19.45
CA ASP A 104 12.41 2.68 -20.61
C ASP A 104 11.01 3.11 -21.10
N TYR A 105 10.03 2.20 -21.05
CA TYR A 105 8.63 2.53 -21.31
C TYR A 105 8.10 3.57 -20.30
N TRP A 106 8.36 3.36 -19.01
CA TRP A 106 7.90 4.24 -17.94
C TRP A 106 8.54 5.63 -17.99
N THR A 107 9.84 5.74 -18.32
CA THR A 107 10.50 7.04 -18.55
C THR A 107 9.75 7.83 -19.62
N ARG A 108 9.51 7.26 -20.81
CA ARG A 108 8.77 7.94 -21.88
C ARG A 108 7.34 8.28 -21.49
N ARG A 109 6.67 7.39 -20.76
CA ARG A 109 5.30 7.63 -20.28
C ARG A 109 5.26 8.78 -19.29
N PHE A 110 6.21 8.84 -18.36
CA PHE A 110 6.33 9.91 -17.37
C PHE A 110 6.74 11.25 -17.98
N ASP A 111 7.65 11.26 -18.96
CA ASP A 111 8.01 12.45 -19.75
C ASP A 111 6.79 13.10 -20.39
N ASN A 112 6.02 12.27 -21.12
CA ASN A 112 4.78 12.70 -21.73
C ASN A 112 3.80 13.23 -20.67
N ALA A 113 3.79 12.61 -19.48
CA ALA A 113 2.81 12.90 -18.42
C ALA A 113 3.21 14.02 -17.50
N HIS A 114 4.38 14.58 -17.74
CA HIS A 114 4.98 15.60 -16.91
C HIS A 114 4.97 15.16 -15.43
N VAL A 115 5.14 13.84 -15.22
CA VAL A 115 5.40 13.27 -13.90
C VAL A 115 6.84 13.60 -13.59
N LYS A 116 7.13 14.05 -12.39
CA LYS A 116 8.51 14.30 -11.99
C LYS A 116 9.19 12.95 -11.77
N HIS A 117 10.26 12.67 -12.52
CA HIS A 117 11.04 11.45 -12.36
C HIS A 117 12.54 11.72 -12.51
N GLY A 118 13.34 10.79 -11.99
CA GLY A 118 14.78 10.75 -12.19
C GLY A 118 15.18 10.00 -13.46
N GLU A 119 16.46 9.65 -13.52
CA GLU A 119 17.02 8.77 -14.53
C GLU A 119 16.93 7.30 -14.09
N ILE A 120 17.00 6.38 -15.04
CA ILE A 120 17.16 4.96 -14.71
C ILE A 120 18.52 4.78 -14.02
N SER A 121 18.49 4.19 -12.82
CA SER A 121 19.68 3.91 -12.02
C SER A 121 19.73 2.44 -11.62
N SER A 122 20.68 2.06 -10.77
CA SER A 122 20.73 0.72 -10.20
C SER A 122 20.90 0.80 -8.70
N LYS A 123 20.18 -0.07 -7.98
CA LYS A 123 20.31 -0.27 -6.53
C LYS A 123 20.29 -1.77 -6.25
N PHE A 124 21.26 -2.27 -5.50
CA PHE A 124 21.40 -3.69 -5.15
C PHE A 124 21.34 -4.62 -6.37
N GLY A 125 21.93 -4.19 -7.48
CA GLY A 125 21.94 -4.94 -8.75
C GLY A 125 20.63 -4.92 -9.55
N GLN A 126 19.58 -4.26 -9.06
CA GLN A 126 18.31 -4.08 -9.79
C GLN A 126 18.27 -2.70 -10.44
N LYS A 127 17.71 -2.59 -11.65
CA LYS A 127 17.45 -1.29 -12.25
C LYS A 127 16.21 -0.66 -11.64
N THR A 128 16.26 0.66 -11.46
CA THR A 128 15.18 1.42 -10.85
C THR A 128 14.92 2.75 -11.55
N LEU A 129 13.71 3.28 -11.41
CA LEU A 129 13.30 4.62 -11.86
C LEU A 129 12.53 5.32 -10.73
N GLU A 130 13.10 6.36 -10.13
CA GLU A 130 12.44 7.14 -9.08
C GLU A 130 11.48 8.17 -9.68
N PHE A 131 10.34 8.41 -9.01
CA PHE A 131 9.33 9.39 -9.44
C PHE A 131 8.52 9.95 -8.26
N GLU A 132 7.76 11.02 -8.51
CA GLU A 132 6.93 11.71 -7.52
C GLU A 132 5.50 11.94 -8.04
N ASP A 133 4.52 11.89 -7.15
CA ASP A 133 3.16 12.32 -7.46
C ASP A 133 2.98 13.85 -7.31
N PHE A 134 1.72 14.31 -7.46
CA PHE A 134 1.38 15.73 -7.34
C PHE A 134 1.43 16.28 -5.91
N ASP A 135 1.41 15.43 -4.88
CA ASP A 135 1.59 15.83 -3.48
C ASP A 135 3.07 15.91 -3.11
N GLY A 136 3.94 15.33 -3.95
CA GLY A 136 5.37 15.21 -3.73
C GLY A 136 5.75 13.97 -2.93
N GLN A 137 4.87 12.97 -2.85
CA GLN A 137 5.22 11.67 -2.28
C GLN A 137 6.23 10.98 -3.20
N LEU A 138 7.24 10.34 -2.59
CA LEU A 138 8.34 9.69 -3.29
C LEU A 138 8.01 8.22 -3.60
N TYR A 139 8.30 7.80 -4.83
CA TYR A 139 8.09 6.44 -5.31
C TYR A 139 9.29 5.94 -6.12
N GLN A 140 9.31 4.64 -6.40
CA GLN A 140 10.29 4.03 -7.30
C GLN A 140 9.66 2.88 -8.10
N LEU A 141 9.99 2.74 -9.38
CA LEU A 141 9.81 1.49 -10.11
C LEU A 141 11.07 0.65 -9.98
N ILE A 142 10.94 -0.66 -9.78
CA ILE A 142 12.04 -1.62 -9.72
C ILE A 142 11.80 -2.76 -10.70
N SER A 143 12.82 -3.09 -11.49
CA SER A 143 12.77 -4.19 -12.44
C SER A 143 12.84 -5.54 -11.72
N ASP A 144 11.97 -6.47 -12.12
CA ASP A 144 12.00 -7.86 -11.69
C ASP A 144 12.88 -8.74 -12.58
N GLN A 145 13.51 -8.20 -13.64
CA GLN A 145 14.28 -8.99 -14.62
C GLN A 145 15.39 -9.84 -13.99
N ASN A 146 16.03 -9.32 -12.93
CA ASN A 146 17.08 -10.00 -12.19
C ASN A 146 16.66 -10.28 -10.74
N ASN A 147 15.35 -10.30 -10.44
CA ASN A 147 14.86 -10.63 -9.10
C ASN A 147 15.28 -12.06 -8.73
N SER A 148 15.85 -12.23 -7.55
CA SER A 148 16.36 -13.51 -7.06
C SER A 148 15.46 -14.21 -6.04
N GLY A 149 14.41 -13.53 -5.58
CA GLY A 149 13.43 -14.07 -4.63
C GLY A 149 12.15 -14.54 -5.32
N ASP A 150 11.03 -14.47 -4.59
CA ASP A 150 9.74 -14.92 -5.14
C ASP A 150 9.30 -14.04 -6.33
N ASP A 151 8.83 -14.69 -7.39
CA ASP A 151 8.16 -14.03 -8.50
C ASP A 151 6.96 -13.22 -7.99
N SER A 152 6.63 -12.13 -8.69
CA SER A 152 5.43 -11.39 -8.35
C SER A 152 4.21 -12.28 -8.58
N LYS A 153 3.31 -12.32 -7.59
CA LYS A 153 2.03 -13.03 -7.69
C LYS A 153 0.96 -12.21 -8.41
N GLY A 154 1.18 -10.90 -8.52
CA GLY A 154 0.24 -9.98 -9.17
C GLY A 154 0.44 -9.91 -10.68
N ARG A 155 -0.61 -9.47 -11.37
CA ARG A 155 -0.65 -9.30 -12.83
C ARG A 155 -1.17 -7.91 -13.17
N SER A 156 -0.65 -7.31 -14.23
CA SER A 156 -1.16 -6.02 -14.70
C SER A 156 -2.67 -6.07 -14.91
N TRP A 157 -3.37 -5.02 -14.46
CA TRP A 157 -4.80 -4.89 -14.62
C TRP A 157 -5.20 -4.95 -16.11
N GLN A 158 -6.16 -5.81 -16.46
CA GLN A 158 -6.49 -6.12 -17.85
C GLN A 158 -7.15 -4.95 -18.59
N LEU A 159 -7.87 -4.10 -17.88
CA LEU A 159 -8.50 -2.89 -18.43
C LEU A 159 -7.60 -1.65 -18.35
N SER A 160 -6.33 -1.84 -17.95
CA SER A 160 -5.35 -0.77 -17.88
C SER A 160 -5.03 -0.19 -19.26
N ASN A 161 -4.68 1.09 -19.29
CA ASN A 161 -4.09 1.76 -20.46
C ASN A 161 -2.55 1.60 -20.51
N VAL A 162 -1.99 0.73 -19.67
CA VAL A 162 -0.59 0.31 -19.69
C VAL A 162 -0.50 -1.09 -20.33
N PRO A 163 0.36 -1.31 -21.35
CA PRO A 163 0.58 -2.64 -21.91
C PRO A 163 0.97 -3.65 -20.82
N GLN A 164 0.44 -4.87 -20.89
CA GLN A 164 0.60 -5.87 -19.83
C GLN A 164 2.07 -6.21 -19.55
N GLU A 165 2.93 -6.18 -20.58
CA GLU A 165 4.37 -6.41 -20.47
C GLU A 165 5.12 -5.33 -19.66
N HIS A 166 4.49 -4.19 -19.41
CA HIS A 166 5.07 -3.06 -18.69
C HIS A 166 4.30 -2.69 -17.41
N GLY A 167 3.14 -3.31 -17.18
CA GLY A 167 2.29 -3.00 -16.04
C GLY A 167 2.93 -3.32 -14.70
N ILE A 168 2.50 -2.59 -13.67
CA ILE A 168 2.93 -2.82 -12.29
C ILE A 168 2.31 -4.14 -11.81
N THR A 169 3.14 -4.99 -11.19
CA THR A 169 2.73 -6.33 -10.73
C THR A 169 2.66 -6.45 -9.21
N GLY A 170 3.00 -5.39 -8.46
CA GLY A 170 2.97 -5.40 -7.00
C GLY A 170 3.90 -4.36 -6.38
N LEU A 171 3.97 -4.35 -5.05
CA LEU A 171 4.94 -3.53 -4.32
C LEU A 171 6.33 -4.17 -4.28
N GLY A 172 7.34 -3.32 -4.30
CA GLY A 172 8.75 -3.66 -4.14
C GLY A 172 9.30 -3.21 -2.79
N PRO A 173 10.63 -2.97 -2.69
CA PRO A 173 11.25 -2.57 -1.44
C PRO A 173 10.70 -1.24 -0.93
N VAL A 174 10.45 -1.14 0.38
CA VAL A 174 10.02 0.10 1.03
C VAL A 174 11.20 0.72 1.77
N PHE A 175 11.37 2.04 1.62
CA PHE A 175 12.47 2.76 2.22
C PHE A 175 12.04 3.34 3.56
N VAL A 176 12.86 3.09 4.58
CA VAL A 176 12.68 3.65 5.92
C VAL A 176 13.93 4.43 6.26
N LYS A 177 13.78 5.74 6.49
CA LYS A 177 14.89 6.61 6.85
C LYS A 177 14.85 6.93 8.33
N VAL A 178 15.95 6.68 9.03
CA VAL A 178 16.02 6.86 10.49
C VAL A 178 17.32 7.51 10.93
N GLU A 179 17.26 8.18 12.07
CA GLU A 179 18.44 8.76 12.73
C GLU A 179 19.38 7.69 13.28
N ASN A 180 18.82 6.56 13.72
CA ASN A 180 19.59 5.47 14.34
C ASN A 180 19.29 4.14 13.64
N ALA A 181 20.06 3.86 12.58
CA ALA A 181 19.91 2.66 11.76
C ALA A 181 20.22 1.38 12.56
N GLU A 182 21.21 1.38 13.45
CA GLU A 182 21.56 0.21 14.26
C GLU A 182 20.42 -0.26 15.17
N ASN A 183 19.64 0.68 15.74
CA ASN A 183 18.46 0.34 16.54
C ASN A 183 17.38 -0.32 15.67
N LEU A 184 17.05 0.27 14.53
CA LEU A 184 16.02 -0.29 13.64
C LEU A 184 16.48 -1.62 13.05
N ARG A 185 17.76 -1.75 12.67
CA ARG A 185 18.38 -3.03 12.28
C ARG A 185 18.16 -4.11 13.33
N THR A 186 18.46 -3.81 14.59
CA THR A 186 18.27 -4.76 15.70
C THR A 186 16.82 -5.22 15.80
N ILE A 187 15.86 -4.30 15.62
CA ILE A 187 14.42 -4.60 15.62
C ILE A 187 14.05 -5.46 14.41
N LEU A 188 14.50 -5.11 13.21
CA LEU A 188 14.23 -5.86 11.98
C LEU A 188 14.73 -7.31 12.07
N GLU A 189 15.98 -7.51 12.49
CA GLU A 189 16.60 -8.83 12.60
C GLU A 189 16.02 -9.64 13.78
N THR A 190 15.93 -9.02 14.97
CA THR A 190 15.59 -9.75 16.21
C THR A 190 14.09 -9.92 16.39
N VAL A 191 13.30 -8.90 16.08
CA VAL A 191 11.84 -8.93 16.29
C VAL A 191 11.14 -9.48 15.07
N PHE A 192 11.40 -8.95 13.89
CA PHE A 192 10.66 -9.28 12.66
C PHE A 192 11.29 -10.40 11.82
N GLY A 193 12.53 -10.81 12.10
CA GLY A 193 13.19 -11.92 11.41
C GLY A 193 13.70 -11.57 10.02
N PHE A 194 13.90 -10.29 9.71
CA PHE A 194 14.59 -9.89 8.50
C PHE A 194 16.04 -10.38 8.52
N ARG A 195 16.56 -10.68 7.34
CA ARG A 195 17.96 -11.00 7.10
C ARG A 195 18.60 -9.82 6.40
N TYR A 196 19.77 -9.41 6.88
CA TYR A 196 20.60 -8.45 6.17
C TYR A 196 21.13 -9.05 4.87
N ALA A 197 20.92 -8.36 3.75
CA ALA A 197 21.23 -8.84 2.41
C ALA A 197 22.32 -8.02 1.71
N GLY A 198 22.60 -6.79 2.15
CA GLY A 198 23.69 -5.98 1.60
C GLY A 198 23.63 -4.51 2.00
N GLN A 199 24.65 -3.76 1.58
CA GLN A 199 24.72 -2.31 1.75
C GLN A 199 25.29 -1.67 0.48
N GLU A 200 24.74 -0.50 0.13
CA GLU A 200 25.25 0.42 -0.88
C GLU A 200 25.19 1.82 -0.29
N ASP A 201 26.36 2.47 -0.11
CA ASP A 201 26.48 3.77 0.56
C ASP A 201 25.75 3.81 1.93
N ASP A 202 24.74 4.67 2.07
CA ASP A 202 23.91 4.86 3.26
C ASP A 202 22.66 3.95 3.30
N LEU A 203 22.51 3.06 2.32
CA LEU A 203 21.37 2.15 2.18
C LEU A 203 21.73 0.74 2.60
N HIS A 204 20.88 0.13 3.43
CA HIS A 204 21.01 -1.23 3.92
C HIS A 204 19.80 -2.06 3.50
N LEU A 205 20.03 -3.13 2.76
CA LEU A 205 18.99 -4.03 2.27
C LEU A 205 18.70 -5.13 3.30
N PHE A 206 17.42 -5.28 3.62
CA PHE A 206 16.89 -6.33 4.49
C PHE A 206 15.80 -7.12 3.76
N GLU A 207 15.78 -8.44 3.95
CA GLU A 207 14.82 -9.34 3.31
C GLU A 207 14.12 -10.27 4.31
N VAL A 208 12.85 -10.59 4.07
CA VAL A 208 12.10 -11.66 4.78
C VAL A 208 11.78 -12.81 3.83
N ALA A 209 11.07 -13.83 4.31
CA ALA A 209 10.60 -14.95 3.48
C ALA A 209 11.73 -15.51 2.59
N ASN A 210 11.48 -15.68 1.29
CA ASN A 210 12.48 -16.11 0.29
C ASN A 210 13.29 -14.94 -0.32
N GLY A 211 13.11 -13.71 0.18
CA GLY A 211 13.76 -12.51 -0.34
C GLY A 211 13.16 -12.02 -1.65
N GLY A 212 13.90 -11.15 -2.34
CA GLY A 212 13.47 -10.51 -3.58
C GLY A 212 12.64 -9.24 -3.35
N ASN A 213 12.30 -8.58 -4.46
CA ASN A 213 11.77 -7.22 -4.46
C ASN A 213 10.52 -7.04 -3.59
N GLY A 214 9.58 -7.99 -3.58
CA GLY A 214 8.34 -7.91 -2.78
C GLY A 214 8.50 -8.24 -1.29
N ALA A 215 9.64 -8.78 -0.88
CA ALA A 215 9.93 -9.18 0.50
C ALA A 215 11.10 -8.40 1.10
N ALA A 216 11.38 -7.21 0.57
CA ALA A 216 12.53 -6.40 0.91
C ALA A 216 12.15 -5.07 1.58
N LEU A 217 13.07 -4.57 2.40
CA LEU A 217 13.06 -3.25 3.03
C LEU A 217 14.43 -2.64 2.87
N ILE A 218 14.49 -1.35 2.52
CA ILE A 218 15.74 -0.60 2.46
C ILE A 218 15.77 0.39 3.62
N LEU A 219 16.71 0.20 4.52
CA LEU A 219 16.96 1.10 5.63
C LEU A 219 17.97 2.16 5.20
N GLN A 220 17.60 3.43 5.25
CA GLN A 220 18.48 4.55 4.95
C GLN A 220 18.98 5.22 6.24
N GLU A 221 20.30 5.39 6.33
CA GLU A 221 20.93 6.20 7.37
C GLU A 221 20.70 7.69 7.10
N ALA A 222 20.27 8.43 8.12
CA ALA A 222 20.23 9.89 8.02
C ALA A 222 21.63 10.50 8.06
N GLY A 223 21.86 11.49 7.21
CA GLY A 223 23.03 12.34 7.25
C GLY A 223 23.05 13.30 8.45
N GLU A 224 24.19 13.94 8.67
CA GLU A 224 24.34 14.91 9.76
C GLU A 224 23.40 16.11 9.58
N LYS A 225 22.60 16.41 10.63
CA LYS A 225 21.71 17.59 10.72
C LYS A 225 20.58 17.64 9.70
N GLU A 226 20.17 16.50 9.17
CA GLU A 226 18.93 16.43 8.40
C GLU A 226 17.71 16.79 9.27
N ALA A 227 16.69 17.40 8.64
CA ALA A 227 15.46 17.74 9.33
C ALA A 227 14.61 16.49 9.59
N TYR A 228 13.87 16.47 10.70
CA TYR A 228 12.90 15.41 10.96
C TYR A 228 11.69 15.55 10.04
N ALA A 229 11.16 14.41 9.62
CA ALA A 229 9.92 14.36 8.87
C ALA A 229 8.73 14.86 9.70
N TYR A 230 7.74 15.41 9.01
CA TYR A 230 6.44 15.74 9.56
C TYR A 230 5.37 15.06 8.72
N GLN A 231 4.49 14.29 9.37
CA GLN A 231 3.46 13.55 8.66
C GLN A 231 2.31 14.48 8.25
N GLY A 232 1.84 14.31 7.01
CA GLY A 232 0.76 15.05 6.38
C GLY A 232 0.55 14.53 4.97
N TYR A 233 -0.25 15.22 4.13
CA TYR A 233 -0.35 14.78 2.74
C TYR A 233 1.01 14.82 2.04
N GLY A 234 1.25 13.86 1.14
CA GLY A 234 2.54 13.65 0.49
C GLY A 234 3.56 12.86 1.33
N THR A 235 3.11 12.16 2.39
CA THR A 235 3.94 11.26 3.22
C THR A 235 3.29 9.89 3.41
N ILE A 236 4.09 8.87 3.73
CA ILE A 236 3.62 7.53 4.09
C ILE A 236 3.26 7.48 5.59
N HIS A 237 2.07 6.98 5.89
CA HIS A 237 1.60 6.77 7.25
C HIS A 237 2.13 5.48 7.87
N HIS A 238 2.06 4.35 7.14
CA HIS A 238 2.56 3.06 7.62
C HIS A 238 2.91 2.08 6.50
N LEU A 239 3.71 1.08 6.86
CA LEU A 239 4.07 -0.09 6.08
C LEU A 239 3.49 -1.33 6.74
N ALA A 240 2.73 -2.14 6.01
CA ALA A 240 2.25 -3.43 6.48
C ALA A 240 3.07 -4.59 5.93
N LEU A 241 3.35 -5.57 6.80
CA LEU A 241 3.97 -6.84 6.46
C LEU A 241 2.94 -7.98 6.57
N GLY A 242 3.01 -8.94 5.66
CA GLY A 242 2.00 -9.99 5.56
C GLY A 242 2.25 -11.16 6.50
N THR A 243 1.18 -11.65 7.14
CA THR A 243 1.15 -12.92 7.90
C THR A 243 -0.01 -13.79 7.41
N ALA A 244 0.08 -15.10 7.62
CA ALA A 244 -0.83 -16.04 6.97
C ALA A 244 -2.31 -15.84 7.36
N ASN A 245 -2.59 -15.71 8.66
CA ASN A 245 -3.95 -15.75 9.23
C ASN A 245 -3.97 -15.18 10.67
N PRO A 246 -5.15 -15.01 11.31
CA PRO A 246 -5.26 -14.47 12.66
C PRO A 246 -4.50 -15.29 13.72
N GLU A 247 -4.38 -16.61 13.56
CA GLU A 247 -3.60 -17.44 14.48
C GLU A 247 -2.10 -17.06 14.46
N THR A 248 -1.53 -16.88 13.26
CA THR A 248 -0.15 -16.38 13.11
C THR A 248 0.00 -14.94 13.56
N LEU A 249 -1.02 -14.08 13.37
CA LEU A 249 -1.01 -12.71 13.88
C LEU A 249 -0.89 -12.68 15.41
N ASN A 250 -1.62 -13.55 16.13
CA ASN A 250 -1.52 -13.64 17.59
C ASN A 250 -0.11 -13.98 18.08
N TYR A 251 0.64 -14.81 17.33
CA TYR A 251 2.06 -15.04 17.64
C TYR A 251 2.86 -13.73 17.58
N TRP A 252 2.66 -12.95 16.52
CA TRP A 252 3.34 -11.68 16.32
C TRP A 252 2.99 -10.65 17.39
N ILE A 253 1.71 -10.57 17.80
CA ILE A 253 1.26 -9.72 18.91
C ILE A 253 2.00 -10.06 20.21
N GLU A 254 2.02 -11.33 20.60
CA GLU A 254 2.70 -11.75 21.84
C GLU A 254 4.22 -11.58 21.75
N ARG A 255 4.81 -11.76 20.56
CA ARG A 255 6.23 -11.48 20.31
C ARG A 255 6.54 -10.00 20.48
N ILE A 256 5.81 -9.11 19.81
CA ILE A 256 5.97 -7.64 19.90
C ILE A 256 5.88 -7.18 21.37
N LYS A 257 4.89 -7.70 22.09
CA LYS A 257 4.67 -7.45 23.52
C LYS A 257 5.83 -7.95 24.39
N ALA A 258 6.42 -9.12 24.09
CA ALA A 258 7.58 -9.64 24.80
C ALA A 258 8.82 -8.73 24.66
N PHE A 259 8.99 -8.09 23.50
CA PHE A 259 10.02 -7.07 23.25
C PHE A 259 9.65 -5.66 23.74
N ARG A 260 8.44 -5.48 24.30
CA ARG A 260 7.94 -4.23 24.88
C ARG A 260 7.91 -3.05 23.90
N LEU A 261 7.68 -3.33 22.62
CA LEU A 261 7.47 -2.27 21.63
C LEU A 261 6.07 -1.64 21.84
N PRO A 262 5.90 -0.33 21.62
CA PRO A 262 4.57 0.29 21.64
C PRO A 262 3.73 -0.26 20.49
N HIS A 263 2.56 -0.80 20.83
CA HIS A 263 1.73 -1.54 19.87
C HIS A 263 0.23 -1.36 20.17
N SER A 264 -0.63 -1.63 19.20
CA SER A 264 -2.09 -1.47 19.31
C SER A 264 -2.79 -2.66 19.96
N GLY A 265 -2.19 -3.85 19.90
CA GLY A 265 -2.95 -5.09 20.05
C GLY A 265 -3.64 -5.47 18.74
N LEU A 266 -4.45 -6.52 18.80
CA LEU A 266 -5.29 -6.95 17.69
C LEU A 266 -6.29 -5.85 17.30
N VAL A 267 -6.26 -5.49 16.02
CA VAL A 267 -7.23 -4.61 15.37
C VAL A 267 -7.90 -5.40 14.24
N ASP A 268 -9.19 -5.68 14.38
CA ASP A 268 -9.97 -6.37 13.36
C ASP A 268 -10.55 -5.35 12.37
N ARG A 269 -10.01 -5.33 11.15
CA ARG A 269 -10.47 -4.44 10.07
C ARG A 269 -11.57 -5.10 9.23
N PHE A 270 -12.09 -6.27 9.62
CA PHE A 270 -13.07 -7.09 8.90
C PHE A 270 -12.49 -7.78 7.65
N TYR A 271 -11.89 -7.01 6.73
CA TYR A 271 -11.27 -7.53 5.50
C TYR A 271 -9.86 -8.12 5.73
N PHE A 272 -9.23 -7.77 6.84
CA PHE A 272 -8.08 -8.46 7.42
C PHE A 272 -8.04 -8.16 8.92
N SER A 273 -7.22 -8.90 9.66
CA SER A 273 -6.83 -8.54 11.02
C SER A 273 -5.41 -7.99 11.01
N SER A 274 -5.13 -7.06 11.91
CA SER A 274 -3.88 -6.31 11.94
C SER A 274 -3.36 -6.05 13.36
N GLU A 275 -2.08 -5.71 13.47
CA GLU A 275 -1.41 -5.17 14.67
C GLU A 275 -0.47 -4.05 14.22
N TYR A 276 -0.57 -2.88 14.86
CA TYR A 276 0.27 -1.71 14.57
C TYR A 276 1.35 -1.56 15.62
N VAL A 277 2.60 -1.45 15.19
CA VAL A 277 3.77 -1.38 16.08
C VAL A 277 4.70 -0.25 15.67
N ARG A 278 5.07 0.58 16.65
CA ARG A 278 6.00 1.69 16.44
C ARG A 278 7.44 1.20 16.60
N VAL A 279 8.14 1.08 15.47
CA VAL A 279 9.50 0.49 15.41
C VAL A 279 10.61 1.51 15.55
N ALA A 280 10.32 2.78 15.27
CA ALA A 280 11.19 3.93 15.54
C ALA A 280 10.31 5.17 15.78
N PRO A 281 10.86 6.30 16.27
CA PRO A 281 10.12 7.56 16.25
C PRO A 281 9.57 7.81 14.83
N GLY A 282 8.31 8.20 14.71
CA GLY A 282 7.68 8.47 13.40
C GLY A 282 7.41 7.26 12.49
N VAL A 283 8.07 6.11 12.69
CA VAL A 283 7.93 4.92 11.83
C VAL A 283 6.93 3.93 12.42
N LEU A 284 5.83 3.71 11.71
CA LEU A 284 4.76 2.79 12.07
C LEU A 284 4.74 1.59 11.12
N PHE A 285 4.93 0.40 11.67
CA PHE A 285 4.70 -0.84 10.94
C PHE A 285 3.33 -1.42 11.31
N GLU A 286 2.80 -2.23 10.43
CA GLU A 286 1.63 -3.07 10.62
C GLU A 286 2.01 -4.52 10.29
N ILE A 287 1.40 -5.48 10.97
CA ILE A 287 1.38 -6.88 10.55
C ILE A 287 -0.08 -7.22 10.21
N ALA A 288 -0.34 -7.54 8.95
CA ALA A 288 -1.69 -7.75 8.41
C ALA A 288 -1.87 -9.17 7.88
N THR A 289 -3.05 -9.76 8.07
CA THR A 289 -3.37 -11.11 7.61
C THR A 289 -3.69 -11.13 6.12
N TYR A 290 -3.17 -12.12 5.38
CA TYR A 290 -3.60 -12.38 4.01
C TYR A 290 -5.04 -12.92 3.92
N THR A 291 -5.58 -13.45 5.03
CA THR A 291 -6.96 -13.87 5.12
C THR A 291 -7.88 -12.73 5.55
N PRO A 292 -9.21 -12.88 5.39
CA PRO A 292 -10.18 -12.02 6.06
C PRO A 292 -9.95 -11.97 7.57
N GLY A 293 -10.46 -10.90 8.19
CA GLY A 293 -10.41 -10.72 9.63
C GLY A 293 -11.28 -11.74 10.38
N ILE A 294 -11.11 -11.80 11.70
CA ILE A 294 -11.80 -12.78 12.56
C ILE A 294 -13.32 -12.67 12.42
N GLY A 295 -13.87 -11.45 12.43
CA GLY A 295 -15.30 -11.23 12.25
C GLY A 295 -15.86 -11.81 10.95
N ALA A 296 -15.18 -11.58 9.83
CA ALA A 296 -15.61 -12.12 8.53
C ALA A 296 -15.50 -13.65 8.47
N LEU A 297 -14.44 -14.23 9.06
CA LEU A 297 -14.27 -15.69 9.14
C LEU A 297 -15.37 -16.35 10.00
N ASP A 298 -15.75 -15.74 11.11
CA ASP A 298 -16.80 -16.26 11.98
C ASP A 298 -18.19 -16.14 11.34
N MET A 299 -18.43 -15.03 10.61
CA MET A 299 -19.62 -14.86 9.78
C MET A 299 -19.74 -15.97 8.73
N ALA A 300 -18.69 -16.19 7.93
CA ALA A 300 -18.65 -17.27 6.94
C ALA A 300 -18.91 -18.66 7.56
N LYS A 301 -18.26 -18.99 8.68
CA LYS A 301 -18.46 -20.27 9.39
C LYS A 301 -19.89 -20.45 9.90
N SER A 302 -20.54 -19.36 10.31
CA SER A 302 -21.91 -19.39 10.83
C SER A 302 -22.98 -19.50 9.73
N GLY A 303 -22.59 -19.35 8.45
CA GLY A 303 -23.50 -19.24 7.32
C GLY A 303 -24.21 -17.89 7.21
N LEU A 304 -23.91 -16.93 8.10
CA LEU A 304 -24.35 -15.54 8.00
C LEU A 304 -23.40 -14.80 7.05
N GLY A 305 -23.82 -14.64 5.80
CA GLY A 305 -22.97 -14.05 4.75
C GLY A 305 -22.47 -15.08 3.76
N ALA A 306 -23.39 -15.85 3.19
CA ALA A 306 -23.09 -16.80 2.12
C ALA A 306 -22.40 -16.07 0.96
N VAL A 307 -21.14 -16.41 0.76
CA VAL A 307 -20.32 -16.10 -0.41
C VAL A 307 -19.97 -17.44 -1.04
N ASP A 308 -20.00 -17.56 -2.37
CA ASP A 308 -19.85 -18.85 -3.05
C ASP A 308 -18.44 -19.42 -2.90
N SER A 309 -17.45 -18.60 -2.48
CA SER A 309 -16.08 -19.04 -2.18
C SER A 309 -15.34 -18.17 -1.15
N TYR A 310 -14.20 -18.67 -0.66
CA TYR A 310 -13.28 -17.94 0.22
C TYR A 310 -12.62 -16.76 -0.50
N GLU A 311 -12.32 -16.93 -1.78
CA GLU A 311 -11.83 -15.90 -2.69
C GLU A 311 -12.87 -14.80 -2.84
N GLU A 312 -14.15 -15.17 -2.97
CA GLU A 312 -15.25 -14.21 -2.98
C GLU A 312 -15.41 -13.51 -1.62
N ALA A 313 -15.13 -14.15 -0.49
CA ALA A 313 -15.10 -13.49 0.83
C ALA A 313 -14.02 -12.40 0.94
N LEU A 314 -12.81 -12.68 0.41
CA LEU A 314 -11.71 -11.72 0.31
C LEU A 314 -12.10 -10.54 -0.59
N ILE A 315 -12.69 -10.85 -1.75
CA ILE A 315 -13.21 -9.89 -2.73
C ILE A 315 -14.48 -9.17 -2.23
N THR A 316 -15.22 -9.63 -1.23
CA THR A 316 -16.48 -8.96 -0.81
C THR A 316 -16.32 -8.11 0.45
N SER A 317 -15.12 -7.93 0.96
CA SER A 317 -14.92 -7.28 2.26
C SER A 317 -14.67 -5.75 2.16
N GLY A 318 -14.89 -5.18 0.97
CA GLY A 318 -14.85 -3.75 0.68
C GLY A 318 -15.84 -3.36 -0.41
N PHE A 319 -16.27 -2.09 -0.44
CA PHE A 319 -17.02 -1.58 -1.58
C PHE A 319 -16.08 -1.58 -2.80
N TRP A 320 -16.22 -2.59 -3.66
CA TRP A 320 -15.58 -2.58 -4.97
C TRP A 320 -16.35 -1.64 -5.86
N ILE A 321 -15.63 -0.92 -6.71
CA ILE A 321 -16.27 -0.19 -7.79
C ILE A 321 -16.80 -1.25 -8.75
N ASP A 322 -18.11 -1.22 -8.97
CA ASP A 322 -18.95 -2.15 -9.73
C ASP A 322 -18.27 -2.70 -10.99
N GLN A 323 -18.14 -4.03 -11.12
CA GLN A 323 -17.36 -4.68 -12.19
C GLN A 323 -17.89 -4.41 -13.62
N THR A 324 -19.07 -3.79 -13.76
CA THR A 324 -19.65 -3.39 -15.04
C THR A 324 -20.34 -2.03 -14.98
N LYS A 325 -20.51 -1.40 -16.15
CA LYS A 325 -21.23 -0.12 -16.31
C LYS A 325 -22.73 -0.26 -16.04
N GLU A 326 -23.29 -1.45 -16.21
CA GLU A 326 -24.67 -1.77 -15.86
C GLU A 326 -24.88 -1.86 -14.34
N GLU A 327 -23.83 -2.20 -13.58
CA GLU A 327 -23.86 -2.31 -12.12
C GLU A 327 -23.50 -0.99 -11.42
N SER A 328 -22.75 -0.11 -12.10
CA SER A 328 -22.42 1.26 -11.68
C SER A 328 -23.64 2.04 -11.16
N GLY A 329 -23.73 2.20 -9.84
CA GLY A 329 -24.79 2.98 -9.19
C GLY A 329 -26.10 2.21 -8.97
N LEU A 330 -26.14 0.92 -9.27
CA LEU A 330 -27.23 0.02 -8.88
C LEU A 330 -26.86 -0.76 -7.62
N SER A 331 -27.04 -0.12 -6.45
CA SER A 331 -27.21 -0.82 -5.17
C SER A 331 -26.11 -1.82 -4.75
N LEU A 332 -24.84 -1.64 -5.13
CA LEU A 332 -23.72 -2.42 -4.61
C LEU A 332 -23.12 -1.77 -3.36
N SER A 333 -23.99 -1.59 -2.37
CA SER A 333 -23.56 -1.88 -1.00
C SER A 333 -23.62 -3.39 -0.87
N LEU A 334 -22.54 -4.01 -0.39
CA LEU A 334 -22.63 -5.32 0.25
C LEU A 334 -23.93 -5.40 1.04
N PRO A 335 -24.69 -6.51 0.96
CA PRO A 335 -25.95 -6.61 1.66
C PRO A 335 -25.79 -6.05 3.08
N ALA A 336 -26.66 -5.13 3.51
CA ALA A 336 -26.52 -4.45 4.81
C ALA A 336 -26.49 -5.42 6.02
N HIS A 337 -26.64 -6.72 5.80
CA HIS A 337 -26.44 -7.79 6.78
C HIS A 337 -24.99 -8.28 6.90
N LEU A 338 -24.10 -8.00 5.93
CA LEU A 338 -22.67 -8.33 5.96
C LEU A 338 -21.85 -7.37 6.81
N PHE A 339 -22.33 -6.13 6.97
CA PHE A 339 -21.81 -5.20 7.97
C PHE A 339 -22.88 -4.99 9.03
N PRO A 340 -22.71 -5.49 10.27
CA PRO A 340 -23.70 -5.26 11.31
C PRO A 340 -23.82 -3.76 11.61
N GLY A 341 -25.01 -3.19 11.41
CA GLY A 341 -25.38 -1.87 11.93
C GLY A 341 -24.61 -0.68 11.33
N ASP A 342 -24.05 0.15 12.20
CA ASP A 342 -23.63 1.53 11.92
C ASP A 342 -22.64 1.68 10.76
N GLU A 343 -21.79 0.69 10.46
CA GLU A 343 -20.72 0.80 9.44
C GLU A 343 -21.23 1.07 8.01
N ALA A 344 -22.27 0.36 7.56
CA ALA A 344 -22.87 0.61 6.25
C ALA A 344 -23.55 1.98 6.17
N THR A 345 -24.10 2.47 7.29
CA THR A 345 -24.73 3.79 7.38
C THR A 345 -23.68 4.91 7.45
N LYS A 346 -22.57 4.69 8.15
CA LYS A 346 -21.42 5.59 8.25
C LYS A 346 -20.73 5.77 6.89
N ALA A 347 -20.46 4.67 6.17
CA ALA A 347 -19.88 4.73 4.83
C ALA A 347 -20.79 5.50 3.85
N ARG A 348 -22.11 5.22 3.83
CA ARG A 348 -23.08 5.97 3.01
C ARG A 348 -23.09 7.47 3.34
N THR A 349 -22.97 7.82 4.62
CA THR A 349 -22.94 9.21 5.09
C THR A 349 -21.71 9.94 4.57
N ALA A 350 -20.52 9.34 4.69
CA ALA A 350 -19.28 9.93 4.22
C ALA A 350 -19.22 10.08 2.69
N THR A 351 -19.63 9.05 1.95
CA THR A 351 -19.70 9.11 0.48
C THR A 351 -20.66 10.19 0.00
N SER A 352 -21.76 10.43 0.74
CA SER A 352 -22.68 11.53 0.43
C SER A 352 -22.12 12.93 0.65
N LEU A 353 -21.04 13.08 1.43
CA LEU A 353 -20.46 14.38 1.79
C LEU A 353 -19.36 14.86 0.82
N ARG A 354 -18.63 13.95 0.16
CA ARG A 354 -17.55 14.30 -0.78
C ARG A 354 -17.53 13.41 -2.04
N PRO A 355 -18.59 13.35 -2.87
CA PRO A 355 -18.69 12.37 -3.96
C PRO A 355 -17.43 12.34 -4.85
N LEU A 356 -16.90 11.14 -5.07
CA LEU A 356 -15.77 10.87 -5.97
C LEU A 356 -16.32 10.46 -7.34
N ASP A 357 -15.83 11.05 -8.43
CA ASP A 357 -16.19 10.60 -9.77
C ASP A 357 -15.27 9.45 -10.18
N THR A 358 -15.84 8.24 -10.16
CA THR A 358 -15.18 6.99 -10.59
C THR A 358 -15.84 6.39 -11.83
N SER A 359 -16.63 7.18 -12.57
CA SER A 359 -17.41 6.70 -13.71
C SER A 359 -16.56 6.12 -14.86
N ASP A 360 -15.24 6.38 -14.86
CA ASP A 360 -14.25 5.91 -15.81
C ASP A 360 -13.46 4.66 -15.34
N ALA A 361 -13.68 4.17 -14.12
CA ALA A 361 -12.93 3.04 -13.54
C ALA A 361 -13.11 1.72 -14.32
N HIS A 362 -14.23 1.56 -15.05
CA HIS A 362 -14.59 0.33 -15.78
C HIS A 362 -14.65 0.51 -17.29
N ARG A 363 -14.14 1.63 -17.79
CA ARG A 363 -14.09 1.89 -19.22
C ARG A 363 -13.05 0.97 -19.85
N ASP A 364 -13.41 0.24 -20.92
CA ASP A 364 -12.43 -0.48 -21.75
C ASP A 364 -11.48 0.54 -22.40
N ARG A 365 -10.23 0.61 -21.90
CA ARG A 365 -9.22 1.57 -22.33
C ARG A 365 -8.35 1.03 -23.47
N THR A 366 -8.51 -0.23 -23.86
CA THR A 366 -7.66 -0.90 -24.85
C THR A 366 -7.80 -0.32 -26.26
N LYS A 367 -8.93 0.37 -26.53
CA LYS A 367 -9.26 1.00 -27.81
C LYS A 367 -9.25 2.53 -27.76
N ASP A 368 -8.94 3.12 -26.61
CA ASP A 368 -8.94 4.56 -26.44
C ASP A 368 -7.57 5.14 -26.77
N GLU A 369 -7.42 5.63 -28.00
CA GLU A 369 -6.38 6.63 -28.32
C GLU A 369 -6.57 7.93 -27.51
N LEU A 370 -7.74 8.13 -26.90
CA LEU A 370 -8.18 9.34 -26.19
C LEU A 370 -7.80 9.41 -24.70
N TRP A 371 -7.29 8.34 -24.08
CA TRP A 371 -6.74 8.39 -22.71
C TRP A 371 -5.21 8.43 -22.75
N THR A 372 -4.71 9.18 -23.72
CA THR A 372 -3.34 9.65 -23.70
C THR A 372 -3.17 10.56 -22.52
N VAL A 373 -1.94 10.56 -22.07
CA VAL A 373 -1.37 11.46 -21.10
C VAL A 373 -1.79 12.94 -21.29
N GLU A 374 -1.99 13.41 -22.53
CA GLU A 374 -2.51 14.75 -22.83
C GLU A 374 -3.89 15.02 -22.20
N LYS A 375 -4.78 14.04 -22.12
CA LYS A 375 -6.08 14.20 -21.46
C LYS A 375 -6.01 14.22 -19.94
N VAL A 376 -5.03 13.53 -19.35
CA VAL A 376 -4.73 13.65 -17.91
C VAL A 376 -4.27 15.08 -17.59
N LEU A 377 -3.50 15.70 -18.49
CA LEU A 377 -3.08 17.10 -18.39
C LEU A 377 -4.25 18.08 -18.61
N GLU A 378 -5.14 17.82 -19.57
CA GLU A 378 -6.37 18.60 -19.79
C GLU A 378 -7.29 18.57 -18.57
N HIS A 379 -7.47 17.41 -17.94
CA HIS A 379 -8.27 17.27 -16.72
C HIS A 379 -7.66 18.10 -15.57
N LYS A 380 -6.32 18.07 -15.42
CA LYS A 380 -5.58 18.88 -14.44
C LYS A 380 -5.72 20.38 -14.66
N ALA A 381 -5.87 20.83 -15.91
CA ALA A 381 -6.07 22.23 -16.27
C ALA A 381 -7.54 22.69 -16.23
N GLY A 382 -8.49 21.77 -15.99
CA GLY A 382 -9.91 21.94 -16.26
C GLY A 382 -10.82 22.36 -15.11
N THR A 383 -10.33 22.64 -13.90
CA THR A 383 -11.17 23.22 -12.82
C THR A 383 -10.83 24.69 -12.62
N PRO A 384 -11.69 25.63 -13.03
CA PRO A 384 -11.56 27.02 -12.61
C PRO A 384 -11.70 27.08 -11.09
N ALA A 385 -10.72 27.69 -10.42
CA ALA A 385 -10.93 28.20 -9.08
C ALA A 385 -12.16 29.11 -9.10
N GLU A 386 -13.11 28.87 -8.19
CA GLU A 386 -14.18 29.81 -7.90
C GLU A 386 -13.58 31.20 -7.64
N THR A 387 -13.67 32.08 -8.63
CA THR A 387 -13.55 33.52 -8.38
C THR A 387 -14.90 34.04 -7.90
N VAL A 388 -14.96 34.23 -6.58
CA VAL A 388 -15.64 35.31 -5.88
C VAL A 388 -16.24 36.38 -6.80
N GLN A 389 -17.56 36.40 -6.91
CA GLN A 389 -18.39 37.60 -6.70
C GLN A 389 -19.83 37.23 -6.34
#